data_AF-A0AAU6S5K9-F1
#
_entry.id   AF-A0AAU6S5K9-F1
#
_cell.length_a   1.000
_cell.length_b   1.000
_cell.length_c   1.000
_cell.angle_alpha   90.00
_cell.angle_beta   90.00
_cell.angle_gamma   90.00
#
_symmetry.space_group_name_H-M   'P 1'
#
loop_
_entity.id
_entity.type
_entity.pdbx_description
1 polymer ?
#
loop_
_entity_poly.entity_id
_entity_poly.type
_entity_poly.pdbx_seq_one_letter_code
_entity_poly.pdbx_strand_id
1 'polypeptide(L)'
;PQHMLMRTAVGIHGEDIDVAIETYNYMSERYFTHASPTLFSAGTPKPQLSSCFLLMMPEDSIEGIFKCISQCAFISKCAGGIGVNIHNIRAKDTEIAGTNGVSNGLVPLLRVFNNVARYVDQGGNKRPGAFAIYLEPWHSDIFEFLNLKKNTGKEELRARDLFYGLWVPDLFMKRVEADQMWSLMCPHQCKGLPDCWGEEFEQLYEKYEKEGRYVLQVHAQELWRAIVTSQVETGTPYMLYKDACNRKSNQQNLGTIRSSNLCTEIIEYTSPDEIAVCNLASVAVNMFVKPDRKSYDFEQLKTVTKVVTKNLNKIIDVNYYPVPEAKNSNMRHRPIG
;
A
#
# COMPACT_ATOMS: atom_id res chain seq x y z
N PRO A 1 -2.47 20.90 24.87
CA PRO A 1 -1.79 20.84 23.56
C PRO A 1 -0.26 20.86 23.64
N GLN A 2 0.33 21.87 24.29
CA GLN A 2 1.79 22.07 24.33
C GLN A 2 2.56 20.86 24.92
N HIS A 3 2.08 20.25 26.00
CA HIS A 3 2.70 19.06 26.58
C HIS A 3 2.78 17.88 25.60
N MET A 4 1.78 17.71 24.74
CA MET A 4 1.79 16.65 23.72
C MET A 4 2.85 16.91 22.65
N LEU A 5 2.99 18.17 22.21
CA LEU A 5 4.01 18.56 21.23
C LEU A 5 5.41 18.38 21.80
N MET A 6 5.64 18.81 23.06
CA MET A 6 6.94 18.62 23.72
C MET A 6 7.25 17.13 23.96
N ARG A 7 6.28 16.32 24.41
CA ARG A 7 6.42 14.86 24.49
C ARG A 7 6.81 14.25 23.14
N THR A 8 6.20 14.72 22.05
CA THR A 8 6.52 14.24 20.71
C THR A 8 7.95 14.60 20.33
N ALA A 9 8.36 15.85 20.54
CA ALA A 9 9.72 16.29 20.23
C ALA A 9 10.78 15.52 21.02
N VAL A 10 10.63 15.41 22.34
CA VAL A 10 11.53 14.61 23.20
C VAL A 10 11.47 13.12 22.82
N GLY A 11 10.30 12.59 22.47
CA GLY A 11 10.16 11.21 22.03
C GLY A 11 10.91 10.87 20.74
N ILE A 12 11.13 11.85 19.86
CA ILE A 12 11.91 11.70 18.63
C ILE A 12 13.41 11.95 18.87
N HIS A 13 13.74 12.93 19.71
CA HIS A 13 15.10 13.44 19.84
C HIS A 13 15.87 12.93 21.07
N GLY A 14 15.18 12.33 22.05
CA GLY A 14 15.80 11.80 23.25
C GLY A 14 16.53 12.88 24.05
N GLU A 15 17.82 12.66 24.28
CA GLU A 15 18.70 13.55 25.06
C GLU A 15 19.18 14.79 24.29
N ASP A 16 18.93 14.86 22.98
CA ASP A 16 19.26 16.00 22.13
C ASP A 16 18.22 17.14 22.32
N ILE A 17 18.33 17.82 23.46
CA ILE A 17 17.35 18.81 23.93
C ILE A 17 17.28 20.03 23.00
N ASP A 18 18.41 20.45 22.43
CA ASP A 18 18.44 21.62 21.53
C ASP A 18 17.58 21.36 20.28
N VAL A 19 17.72 20.19 19.66
CA VAL A 19 16.89 19.80 18.51
C VAL A 19 15.45 19.50 18.93
N ALA A 20 15.22 18.99 20.15
CA ALA A 20 13.87 18.83 20.68
C ALA A 20 13.13 20.17 20.81
N ILE A 21 13.81 21.21 21.29
CA ILE A 21 13.27 22.57 21.38
C ILE A 21 13.00 23.14 19.97
N GLU A 22 13.92 22.95 19.02
CA GLU A 22 13.73 23.35 17.62
C GLU A 22 12.46 22.73 17.02
N THR A 23 12.31 21.41 17.13
CA THR A 23 11.14 20.67 16.66
C THR A 23 9.86 21.13 17.37
N TYR A 24 9.90 21.33 18.69
CA TYR A 24 8.77 21.83 19.46
C TYR A 24 8.31 23.21 18.98
N ASN A 25 9.23 24.15 18.76
CA ASN A 25 8.89 25.51 18.33
C ASN A 25 8.19 25.46 16.96
N TYR A 26 8.77 24.78 15.97
CA TYR A 26 8.14 24.67 14.65
C TYR A 26 6.78 23.95 14.67
N MET A 27 6.60 22.92 15.50
CA MET A 27 5.31 22.25 15.66
C MET A 27 4.27 23.14 16.36
N SER A 28 4.67 23.85 17.43
CA SER A 28 3.76 24.70 18.21
C SER A 28 3.33 25.97 17.47
N GLU A 29 4.21 26.50 16.63
CA GLU A 29 3.94 27.58 15.66
C GLU A 29 3.25 27.08 14.37
N ARG A 30 3.01 25.76 14.28
CA ARG A 30 2.23 25.10 13.22
C ARG A 30 2.88 25.11 11.83
N TYR A 31 4.20 25.22 11.75
CA TYR A 31 4.92 25.11 10.47
C TYR A 31 4.82 23.71 9.85
N PHE A 32 4.75 22.68 10.69
CA PHE A 32 4.49 21.31 10.27
C PHE A 32 3.81 20.52 11.38
N THR A 33 3.32 19.33 11.05
CA THR A 33 2.88 18.33 12.02
C THR A 33 3.41 16.96 11.64
N HIS A 34 3.78 16.16 12.63
CA HIS A 34 3.99 14.73 12.43
C HIS A 34 2.66 14.01 12.25
N ALA A 35 2.71 12.81 11.66
CA ALA A 35 1.52 11.98 11.49
C ALA A 35 0.89 11.56 12.83
N SER A 36 -0.39 11.21 12.81
CA SER A 36 -1.14 10.85 14.01
C SER A 36 -0.49 9.76 14.87
N PRO A 37 0.07 8.66 14.31
CA PRO A 37 0.74 7.63 15.12
C PRO A 37 1.96 8.17 15.89
N THR A 38 2.73 9.07 15.27
CA THR A 38 3.83 9.74 15.95
C THR A 38 3.33 10.60 17.11
N LEU A 39 2.29 11.42 16.91
CA LEU A 39 1.71 12.26 17.97
C LEU A 39 1.10 11.43 19.12
N PHE A 40 0.53 10.27 18.81
CA PHE A 40 -0.03 9.35 19.80
C PHE A 40 1.04 8.66 20.62
N SER A 41 2.08 8.13 19.96
CA SER A 41 2.96 7.12 20.56
C SER A 41 4.37 7.60 20.91
N ALA A 42 4.82 8.77 20.44
CA ALA A 42 6.14 9.29 20.77
C ALA A 42 6.32 9.45 22.29
N GLY A 43 7.43 8.95 22.84
CA GLY A 43 7.68 8.97 24.29
C GLY A 43 6.77 8.05 25.13
N THR A 44 6.12 7.07 24.50
CA THR A 44 5.36 6.01 25.21
C THR A 44 6.16 4.70 25.27
N PRO A 45 5.77 3.69 26.09
CA PRO A 45 6.56 2.46 26.27
C PRO A 45 6.79 1.62 25.00
N LYS A 46 5.90 1.71 24.02
CA LYS A 46 6.02 1.01 22.72
C LYS A 46 5.71 2.00 21.60
N PRO A 47 6.68 2.86 21.23
CA PRO A 47 6.44 3.96 20.32
C PRO A 47 6.37 3.47 18.87
N GLN A 48 5.20 3.00 18.44
CA GLN A 48 4.92 2.83 17.00
C GLN A 48 4.55 4.20 16.44
N LEU A 49 5.43 4.75 15.61
CA LEU A 49 5.40 6.12 15.08
C LEU A 49 5.05 6.16 13.58
N SER A 50 5.32 5.08 12.84
CA SER A 50 5.09 4.98 11.40
C SER A 50 3.62 4.74 11.05
N SER A 51 3.15 5.26 9.92
CA SER A 51 1.70 5.32 9.64
C SER A 51 1.13 4.17 8.83
N CYS A 52 1.86 3.73 7.82
CA CYS A 52 1.37 2.73 6.87
C CYS A 52 2.45 1.70 6.56
N PHE A 53 2.00 0.55 6.08
CA PHE A 53 2.83 -0.59 5.75
C PHE A 53 2.40 -1.15 4.39
N LEU A 54 3.38 -1.61 3.61
CA LEU A 54 3.15 -2.27 2.33
C LEU A 54 3.65 -3.70 2.44
N LEU A 55 2.80 -4.66 2.07
CA LEU A 55 3.10 -6.08 2.11
C LEU A 55 2.89 -6.68 0.72
N MET A 56 3.67 -7.71 0.42
CA MET A 56 3.34 -8.66 -0.61
C MET A 56 2.91 -9.98 0.02
N MET A 57 2.02 -10.69 -0.66
CA MET A 57 1.72 -12.07 -0.33
C MET A 57 2.99 -12.93 -0.52
N PRO A 58 3.55 -13.55 0.53
CA PRO A 58 4.86 -14.21 0.44
C PRO A 58 4.87 -15.37 -0.55
N GLU A 59 3.81 -16.19 -0.53
CA GLU A 59 3.69 -17.40 -1.34
C GLU A 59 2.23 -17.70 -1.67
N ASP A 60 2.01 -18.38 -2.81
CA ASP A 60 0.73 -19.00 -3.18
C ASP A 60 0.55 -20.35 -2.46
N SER A 61 0.54 -20.29 -1.13
CA SER A 61 0.40 -21.43 -0.22
C SER A 61 -0.44 -21.03 1.00
N ILE A 62 -1.06 -22.00 1.68
CA ILE A 62 -1.81 -21.73 2.92
C ILE A 62 -0.87 -21.11 3.97
N GLU A 63 0.36 -21.61 4.07
CA GLU A 63 1.36 -21.08 5.01
C GLU A 63 1.72 -19.62 4.69
N GLY A 64 1.98 -19.30 3.42
CA GLY A 64 2.23 -17.92 2.98
C GLY A 64 1.04 -16.99 3.23
N ILE A 65 -0.18 -17.46 2.93
CA ILE A 65 -1.43 -16.72 3.17
C ILE A 65 -1.61 -16.40 4.65
N PHE A 66 -1.51 -17.39 5.52
CA PHE A 66 -1.72 -17.18 6.95
C PHE A 66 -0.57 -16.42 7.61
N LYS A 67 0.66 -16.52 7.08
CA LYS A 67 1.77 -15.63 7.46
C LYS A 67 1.43 -14.17 7.16
N CYS A 68 0.97 -13.88 5.94
CA CYS A 68 0.57 -12.53 5.52
C CYS A 68 -0.57 -11.97 6.39
N ILE A 69 -1.61 -12.78 6.63
CA ILE A 69 -2.74 -12.41 7.49
C ILE A 69 -2.27 -12.11 8.92
N SER A 70 -1.38 -12.94 9.47
CA SER A 70 -0.81 -12.73 10.81
C SER A 70 -0.03 -11.42 10.89
N GLN A 71 0.82 -11.14 9.90
CA GLN A 71 1.55 -9.87 9.80
C GLN A 71 0.57 -8.68 9.73
N CYS A 72 -0.49 -8.78 8.92
CA CYS A 72 -1.52 -7.74 8.84
C CYS A 72 -2.22 -7.52 10.18
N ALA A 73 -2.54 -8.58 10.93
CA ALA A 73 -3.13 -8.48 12.25
C ALA A 73 -2.21 -7.77 13.26
N PHE A 74 -0.92 -8.11 13.30
CA PHE A 74 0.05 -7.43 14.18
C PHE A 74 0.22 -5.95 13.83
N ILE A 75 0.24 -5.61 12.55
CA ILE A 75 0.32 -4.22 12.08
C ILE A 75 -0.96 -3.45 12.43
N SER A 76 -2.14 -4.03 12.18
CA SER A 76 -3.44 -3.40 12.47
C SER A 76 -3.62 -3.14 13.96
N LYS A 77 -3.20 -4.08 14.82
CA LYS A 77 -3.19 -3.92 16.28
C LYS A 77 -2.42 -2.68 16.73
N CYS A 78 -1.36 -2.33 16.01
CA CYS A 78 -0.54 -1.14 16.26
C CYS A 78 -1.00 0.11 15.48
N ALA A 79 -2.25 0.12 15.01
CA ALA A 79 -2.87 1.22 14.28
C ALA A 79 -2.22 1.59 12.94
N GLY A 80 -1.52 0.65 12.30
CA GLY A 80 -0.98 0.82 10.95
C GLY A 80 -2.04 0.61 9.86
N GLY A 81 -2.09 1.52 8.88
CA GLY A 81 -2.80 1.27 7.61
C GLY A 81 -1.99 0.34 6.70
N ILE A 82 -2.66 -0.47 5.88
CA ILE A 82 -1.98 -1.53 5.12
C ILE A 82 -2.31 -1.46 3.64
N GLY A 83 -1.30 -1.60 2.77
CA GLY A 83 -1.46 -2.01 1.37
C GLY A 83 -0.93 -3.44 1.19
N VAL A 84 -1.71 -4.34 0.58
CA VAL A 84 -1.30 -5.72 0.27
C VAL A 84 -1.47 -5.99 -1.21
N ASN A 85 -0.42 -6.43 -1.91
CA ASN A 85 -0.59 -7.05 -3.23
C ASN A 85 -0.83 -8.56 -3.12
N ILE A 86 -1.74 -9.05 -3.96
CA ILE A 86 -2.15 -10.46 -4.01
C ILE A 86 -2.03 -11.05 -5.42
N HIS A 87 -1.23 -10.41 -6.29
CA HIS A 87 -1.10 -10.74 -7.72
C HIS A 87 -0.65 -12.18 -7.98
N ASN A 88 0.05 -12.79 -7.02
CA ASN A 88 0.62 -14.13 -7.12
C ASN A 88 -0.30 -15.25 -6.62
N ILE A 89 -1.45 -14.96 -6.02
CA ILE A 89 -2.40 -15.99 -5.59
C ILE A 89 -3.14 -16.57 -6.78
N ARG A 90 -3.21 -17.90 -6.87
CA ARG A 90 -3.88 -18.57 -7.99
C ARG A 90 -5.37 -18.20 -8.08
N ALA A 91 -5.84 -18.07 -9.31
CA ALA A 91 -7.24 -17.78 -9.61
C ALA A 91 -8.17 -18.95 -9.27
N LYS A 92 -9.48 -18.67 -9.29
CA LYS A 92 -10.52 -19.69 -9.15
C LYS A 92 -10.36 -20.81 -10.18
N ASP A 93 -10.78 -22.02 -9.81
CA ASP A 93 -10.79 -23.23 -10.66
C ASP A 93 -9.39 -23.72 -11.09
N THR A 94 -8.31 -23.14 -10.54
CA THR A 94 -6.94 -23.61 -10.73
C THR A 94 -6.68 -24.86 -9.88
N GLU A 95 -6.11 -25.90 -10.48
CA GLU A 95 -5.81 -27.18 -9.82
C GLU A 95 -4.81 -27.04 -8.65
N ILE A 96 -5.02 -27.85 -7.61
CA ILE A 96 -4.16 -27.93 -6.42
C ILE A 96 -3.59 -29.35 -6.33
N ALA A 97 -2.37 -29.54 -6.84
CA ALA A 97 -1.72 -30.84 -6.93
C ALA A 97 -1.66 -31.62 -5.58
N GLY A 98 -1.48 -30.92 -4.45
CA GLY A 98 -1.35 -31.56 -3.14
C GLY A 98 -2.66 -32.11 -2.54
N THR A 99 -3.81 -31.55 -2.91
CA THR A 99 -5.12 -31.95 -2.36
C THR A 99 -6.07 -32.53 -3.41
N ASN A 100 -5.64 -32.57 -4.68
CA ASN A 100 -6.43 -33.01 -5.83
C ASN A 100 -7.78 -32.27 -5.95
N GLY A 101 -7.80 -31.01 -5.52
CA GLY A 101 -8.96 -30.11 -5.58
C GLY A 101 -8.69 -28.90 -6.46
N VAL A 102 -9.67 -27.99 -6.53
CA VAL A 102 -9.55 -26.72 -7.26
C VAL A 102 -9.57 -25.53 -6.29
N SER A 103 -8.90 -24.44 -6.68
CA SER A 103 -8.88 -23.19 -5.93
C SER A 103 -10.24 -22.51 -5.94
N ASN A 104 -10.65 -21.95 -4.80
CA ASN A 104 -11.84 -21.10 -4.73
C ASN A 104 -11.56 -19.63 -5.13
N GLY A 105 -10.33 -19.31 -5.52
CA GLY A 105 -9.91 -17.98 -5.99
C GLY A 105 -9.80 -16.92 -4.89
N LEU A 106 -9.76 -15.65 -5.31
CA LEU A 106 -9.48 -14.52 -4.43
C LEU A 106 -10.64 -14.16 -3.49
N VAL A 107 -11.89 -14.38 -3.88
CA VAL A 107 -13.06 -13.89 -3.12
C VAL A 107 -13.11 -14.47 -1.70
N PRO A 108 -13.02 -15.81 -1.48
CA PRO A 108 -13.06 -16.35 -0.13
C PRO A 108 -11.84 -15.96 0.70
N LEU A 109 -10.66 -15.85 0.07
CA LEU A 109 -9.44 -15.36 0.73
C LEU A 109 -9.65 -13.94 1.27
N LEU A 110 -10.18 -13.04 0.43
CA LEU A 110 -10.41 -11.65 0.79
C LEU A 110 -11.48 -11.49 1.86
N ARG A 111 -12.42 -12.44 2.00
CA ARG A 111 -13.32 -12.47 3.15
C ARG A 111 -12.62 -12.76 4.47
N VAL A 112 -11.54 -13.56 4.46
CA VAL A 112 -10.72 -13.77 5.65
C VAL A 112 -10.03 -12.47 6.04
N PHE A 113 -9.39 -11.78 5.07
CA PHE A 113 -8.81 -10.45 5.31
C PHE A 113 -9.84 -9.45 5.82
N ASN A 114 -11.05 -9.44 5.25
CA ASN A 114 -12.14 -8.57 5.69
C ASN A 114 -12.49 -8.80 7.17
N ASN A 115 -12.65 -10.06 7.57
CA ASN A 115 -13.00 -10.39 8.95
C ASN A 115 -11.86 -10.07 9.92
N VAL A 116 -10.60 -10.22 9.49
CA VAL A 116 -9.44 -9.81 10.30
C VAL A 116 -9.40 -8.29 10.46
N ALA A 117 -9.68 -7.52 9.39
CA ALA A 117 -9.76 -6.05 9.46
C ALA A 117 -10.85 -5.57 10.43
N ARG A 118 -11.98 -6.28 10.48
CA ARG A 118 -13.07 -6.03 11.45
C ARG A 118 -12.71 -6.42 12.88
N TYR A 119 -12.04 -7.55 13.06
CA TYR A 119 -11.72 -8.10 14.38
C TYR A 119 -10.59 -7.33 15.06
N VAL A 120 -9.52 -7.04 14.31
CA VAL A 120 -8.35 -6.31 14.81
C VAL A 120 -8.50 -4.84 14.49
N ASP A 121 -9.42 -4.20 15.21
CA ASP A 121 -9.54 -2.76 15.18
C ASP A 121 -8.25 -2.08 15.70
N GLN A 122 -7.99 -0.87 15.23
CA GLN A 122 -6.79 -0.10 15.53
C GLN A 122 -6.88 0.49 16.95
N GLY A 123 -6.80 -0.36 17.98
CA GLY A 123 -6.67 0.02 19.38
C GLY A 123 -7.99 0.20 20.15
N GLY A 124 -8.95 -0.71 19.98
CA GLY A 124 -10.19 -0.79 20.75
C GLY A 124 -11.24 0.24 20.29
N ASN A 125 -11.73 0.10 19.07
CA ASN A 125 -12.71 0.96 18.38
C ASN A 125 -12.27 2.40 18.07
N LYS A 126 -10.98 2.75 18.17
CA LYS A 126 -10.52 4.09 17.74
C LYS A 126 -10.59 4.28 16.23
N ARG A 127 -10.26 3.25 15.45
CA ARG A 127 -10.45 3.15 13.99
C ARG A 127 -10.60 1.68 13.56
N PRO A 128 -11.49 1.33 12.61
CA PRO A 128 -11.49 0.01 11.99
C PRO A 128 -10.13 -0.29 11.33
N GLY A 129 -9.72 -1.56 11.27
CA GLY A 129 -8.58 -1.96 10.46
C GLY A 129 -8.81 -1.59 8.99
N ALA A 130 -7.80 -1.01 8.33
CA ALA A 130 -7.94 -0.49 6.98
C ALA A 130 -6.86 -1.08 6.07
N PHE A 131 -7.28 -2.03 5.23
CA PHE A 131 -6.39 -2.73 4.29
C PHE A 131 -6.82 -2.41 2.86
N ALA A 132 -5.90 -1.87 2.05
CA ALA A 132 -6.04 -1.74 0.61
C ALA A 132 -5.43 -2.96 -0.07
N ILE A 133 -6.23 -3.62 -0.89
CA ILE A 133 -5.82 -4.80 -1.65
C ILE A 133 -5.53 -4.35 -3.07
N TYR A 134 -4.34 -4.67 -3.56
CA TYR A 134 -3.86 -4.36 -4.90
C TYR A 134 -3.90 -5.59 -5.79
N LEU A 135 -4.48 -5.43 -6.98
CA LEU A 135 -4.55 -6.47 -8.00
C LEU A 135 -4.19 -5.91 -9.39
N GLU A 136 -3.40 -6.64 -10.17
CA GLU A 136 -3.16 -6.31 -11.58
C GLU A 136 -4.35 -6.76 -12.45
N PRO A 137 -4.75 -5.96 -13.47
CA PRO A 137 -5.99 -6.20 -14.23
C PRO A 137 -5.95 -7.42 -15.16
N TRP A 138 -4.81 -8.10 -15.32
CA TRP A 138 -4.73 -9.37 -16.04
C TRP A 138 -5.18 -10.56 -15.20
N HIS A 139 -5.34 -10.42 -13.88
CA HIS A 139 -5.69 -11.54 -13.02
C HIS A 139 -7.09 -12.09 -13.35
N SER A 140 -7.26 -13.41 -13.40
CA SER A 140 -8.53 -14.01 -13.85
C SER A 140 -9.74 -13.73 -12.96
N ASP A 141 -9.55 -13.48 -11.67
CA ASP A 141 -10.63 -13.12 -10.74
C ASP A 141 -10.92 -11.60 -10.70
N ILE A 142 -10.48 -10.82 -11.70
CA ILE A 142 -10.57 -9.34 -11.68
C ILE A 142 -12.01 -8.82 -11.65
N PHE A 143 -12.95 -9.47 -12.35
CA PHE A 143 -14.34 -9.03 -12.36
C PHE A 143 -15.00 -9.22 -11.00
N GLU A 144 -14.76 -10.35 -10.33
CA GLU A 144 -15.22 -10.61 -8.98
C GLU A 144 -14.59 -9.62 -7.99
N PHE A 145 -13.29 -9.35 -8.13
CA PHE A 145 -12.56 -8.38 -7.32
C PHE A 145 -13.21 -6.99 -7.37
N LEU A 146 -13.58 -6.51 -8.57
CA LEU A 146 -14.28 -5.23 -8.76
C LEU A 146 -15.66 -5.17 -8.11
N ASN A 147 -16.27 -6.31 -7.80
CA ASN A 147 -17.60 -6.40 -7.19
C ASN A 147 -17.56 -6.51 -5.66
N LEU A 148 -16.41 -6.74 -5.04
CA LEU A 148 -16.30 -7.05 -3.60
C LEU A 148 -16.79 -5.94 -2.67
N LYS A 149 -16.69 -4.67 -3.08
CA LYS A 149 -17.13 -3.50 -2.29
C LYS A 149 -18.57 -3.08 -2.54
N LYS A 150 -19.24 -3.63 -3.55
CA LYS A 150 -20.60 -3.24 -3.91
C LYS A 150 -21.57 -3.53 -2.76
N ASN A 151 -22.52 -2.62 -2.56
CA ASN A 151 -23.53 -2.78 -1.50
C ASN A 151 -24.49 -3.93 -1.83
N THR A 152 -24.90 -4.04 -3.09
CA THR A 152 -25.81 -5.08 -3.58
C THR A 152 -25.10 -6.40 -3.87
N GLY A 153 -25.85 -7.50 -3.91
CA GLY A 153 -25.38 -8.85 -4.20
C GLY A 153 -25.22 -9.73 -2.96
N LYS A 154 -24.78 -10.97 -3.18
CA LYS A 154 -24.73 -11.99 -2.11
C LYS A 154 -23.58 -11.72 -1.15
N GLU A 155 -23.82 -11.88 0.16
CA GLU A 155 -22.87 -11.52 1.21
C GLU A 155 -21.59 -12.38 1.16
N GLU A 156 -21.71 -13.64 0.74
CA GLU A 156 -20.59 -14.55 0.57
C GLU A 156 -19.63 -14.16 -0.56
N LEU A 157 -20.01 -13.19 -1.39
CA LEU A 157 -19.21 -12.62 -2.48
C LEU A 157 -18.78 -11.18 -2.20
N ARG A 158 -18.77 -10.75 -0.92
CA ARG A 158 -18.47 -9.37 -0.53
C ARG A 158 -17.44 -9.29 0.57
N ALA A 159 -16.66 -8.21 0.53
CA ALA A 159 -15.65 -7.86 1.51
C ALA A 159 -15.56 -6.32 1.60
N ARG A 160 -16.60 -5.70 2.16
CA ARG A 160 -16.82 -4.24 2.06
C ARG A 160 -15.93 -3.41 2.99
N ASP A 161 -15.38 -4.03 4.04
CA ASP A 161 -14.52 -3.35 5.00
C ASP A 161 -13.09 -3.16 4.46
N LEU A 162 -12.76 -3.82 3.34
CA LEU A 162 -11.50 -3.63 2.63
C LEU A 162 -11.56 -2.45 1.65
N PHE A 163 -10.39 -1.97 1.25
CA PHE A 163 -10.19 -1.04 0.15
C PHE A 163 -9.57 -1.77 -1.03
N TYR A 164 -9.77 -1.26 -2.24
CA TYR A 164 -9.38 -1.94 -3.47
C TYR A 164 -8.61 -0.97 -4.36
N GLY A 165 -7.49 -1.42 -4.91
CA GLY A 165 -6.65 -0.68 -5.84
C GLY A 165 -6.24 -1.55 -7.03
N LEU A 166 -6.16 -0.94 -8.20
CA LEU A 166 -5.61 -1.56 -9.39
C LEU A 166 -4.17 -1.13 -9.61
N TRP A 167 -3.31 -2.11 -9.89
CA TRP A 167 -1.92 -1.92 -10.26
C TRP A 167 -1.79 -2.14 -11.77
N VAL A 168 -1.99 -1.07 -12.52
CA VAL A 168 -2.32 -1.12 -13.96
C VAL A 168 -1.06 -1.02 -14.81
N PRO A 169 -0.75 -2.02 -15.66
CA PRO A 169 0.32 -1.91 -16.66
C PRO A 169 -0.11 -0.99 -17.82
N ASP A 170 0.85 -0.30 -18.44
CA ASP A 170 0.65 0.57 -19.60
C ASP A 170 -0.02 -0.22 -20.74
N LEU A 171 0.31 -1.50 -20.92
CA LEU A 171 -0.29 -2.39 -21.92
C LEU A 171 -1.82 -2.46 -21.83
N PHE A 172 -2.37 -2.55 -20.62
CA PHE A 172 -3.83 -2.61 -20.45
C PHE A 172 -4.47 -1.34 -21.01
N MET A 173 -3.91 -0.17 -20.69
CA MET A 173 -4.41 1.11 -21.20
C MET A 173 -4.29 1.23 -22.72
N LYS A 174 -3.16 0.78 -23.30
CA LYS A 174 -2.97 0.70 -24.76
C LYS A 174 -4.05 -0.16 -25.42
N ARG A 175 -4.39 -1.31 -24.83
CA ARG A 175 -5.42 -2.22 -25.36
C ARG A 175 -6.84 -1.68 -25.20
N VAL A 176 -7.13 -0.95 -24.12
CA VAL A 176 -8.41 -0.25 -23.94
C VAL A 176 -8.60 0.80 -25.04
N GLU A 177 -7.57 1.62 -25.29
CA GLU A 177 -7.59 2.67 -26.33
C GLU A 177 -7.79 2.09 -27.73
N ALA A 178 -7.10 0.99 -28.04
CA ALA A 178 -7.16 0.33 -29.34
C ALA A 178 -8.32 -0.69 -29.51
N ASP A 179 -9.20 -0.82 -28.51
CA ASP A 179 -10.28 -1.83 -28.46
C ASP A 179 -9.81 -3.27 -28.77
N GLN A 180 -8.67 -3.65 -28.18
CA GLN A 180 -8.06 -4.96 -28.37
C GLN A 180 -8.53 -5.97 -27.32
N MET A 181 -8.26 -7.25 -27.59
CA MET A 181 -8.48 -8.33 -26.63
C MET A 181 -7.53 -8.20 -25.43
N TRP A 182 -8.04 -8.52 -24.26
CA TRP A 182 -7.31 -8.62 -23.00
C TRP A 182 -7.44 -10.04 -22.44
N SER A 183 -6.31 -10.68 -22.21
CA SER A 183 -6.22 -12.04 -21.67
C SER A 183 -6.17 -12.04 -20.16
N LEU A 184 -7.10 -12.76 -19.56
CA LEU A 184 -7.19 -13.03 -18.14
C LEU A 184 -6.41 -14.29 -17.80
N MET A 185 -5.43 -14.17 -16.92
CA MET A 185 -4.44 -15.21 -16.62
C MET A 185 -4.46 -15.59 -15.14
N CYS A 186 -4.10 -16.85 -14.87
CA CYS A 186 -3.80 -17.31 -13.52
C CYS A 186 -2.29 -17.22 -13.26
N PRO A 187 -1.82 -16.62 -12.15
CA PRO A 187 -0.39 -16.48 -11.87
C PRO A 187 0.33 -17.83 -11.67
N HIS A 188 -0.41 -18.89 -11.31
CA HIS A 188 0.14 -20.25 -11.25
C HIS A 188 0.56 -20.76 -12.63
N GLN A 189 -0.26 -20.46 -13.65
CA GLN A 189 0.00 -20.82 -15.04
C GLN A 189 0.88 -19.79 -15.75
N CYS A 190 0.87 -18.53 -15.35
CA CYS A 190 1.61 -17.41 -15.97
C CYS A 190 2.49 -16.72 -14.93
N LYS A 191 3.61 -17.38 -14.59
CA LYS A 191 4.53 -16.91 -13.54
C LYS A 191 5.33 -15.69 -14.00
N GLY A 192 5.75 -14.84 -13.08
CA GLY A 192 6.65 -13.73 -13.38
C GLY A 192 5.99 -12.43 -13.84
N LEU A 193 4.69 -12.41 -14.16
CA LEU A 193 3.98 -11.17 -14.52
C LEU A 193 4.05 -10.08 -13.41
N PRO A 194 3.89 -10.40 -12.11
CA PRO A 194 4.08 -9.41 -11.05
C PRO A 194 5.54 -8.99 -10.85
N ASP A 195 6.50 -9.76 -11.38
CA ASP A 195 7.94 -9.61 -11.14
C ASP A 195 8.64 -8.74 -12.18
N CYS A 196 7.93 -8.32 -13.23
CA CYS A 196 8.44 -7.46 -14.31
C CYS A 196 7.48 -6.30 -14.60
N TRP A 197 7.94 -5.27 -15.30
CA TRP A 197 7.17 -4.08 -15.66
C TRP A 197 7.62 -3.53 -17.04
N GLY A 198 6.84 -2.62 -17.62
CA GLY A 198 7.15 -2.00 -18.90
C GLY A 198 7.29 -3.00 -20.04
N GLU A 199 8.34 -2.86 -20.86
CA GLU A 199 8.55 -3.70 -22.04
C GLU A 199 8.75 -5.19 -21.69
N GLU A 200 9.41 -5.50 -20.57
CA GLU A 200 9.60 -6.88 -20.12
C GLU A 200 8.25 -7.55 -19.79
N PHE A 201 7.34 -6.80 -19.15
CA PHE A 201 5.99 -7.25 -18.89
C PHE A 201 5.21 -7.48 -20.18
N GLU A 202 5.28 -6.54 -21.13
CA GLU A 202 4.60 -6.65 -22.44
C GLU A 202 5.04 -7.91 -23.18
N GLN A 203 6.34 -8.15 -23.28
CA GLN A 203 6.90 -9.32 -23.95
C GLN A 203 6.47 -10.64 -23.28
N LEU A 204 6.51 -10.70 -21.95
CA LEU A 204 6.14 -11.91 -21.20
C LEU A 204 4.64 -12.21 -21.31
N TYR A 205 3.81 -11.17 -21.20
CA TYR A 205 2.36 -11.28 -21.33
C TYR A 205 1.96 -11.77 -22.73
N GLU A 206 2.47 -11.13 -23.78
CA GLU A 206 2.18 -11.54 -25.16
C GLU A 206 2.72 -12.93 -25.51
N LYS A 207 3.84 -13.34 -24.90
CA LYS A 207 4.34 -14.71 -25.02
C LYS A 207 3.31 -15.71 -24.47
N TYR A 208 2.75 -15.46 -23.29
CA TYR A 208 1.71 -16.33 -22.72
C TYR A 208 0.44 -16.35 -23.56
N GLU A 209 0.05 -15.24 -24.17
CA GLU A 209 -1.06 -15.22 -25.13
C GLU A 209 -0.79 -16.10 -26.34
N LYS A 210 0.40 -16.02 -26.95
CA LYS A 210 0.81 -16.86 -28.09
C LYS A 210 0.86 -18.35 -27.75
N GLU A 211 1.22 -18.68 -26.50
CA GLU A 211 1.23 -20.04 -25.98
C GLU A 211 -0.19 -20.55 -25.60
N GLY A 212 -1.23 -19.72 -25.69
CA GLY A 212 -2.60 -20.08 -25.28
C GLY A 212 -2.77 -20.23 -23.76
N ARG A 213 -1.88 -19.61 -22.97
CA ARG A 213 -1.88 -19.70 -21.50
C ARG A 213 -2.72 -18.59 -20.90
N TYR A 214 -4.02 -18.66 -21.10
CA TYR A 214 -4.99 -17.77 -20.47
C TYR A 214 -6.25 -18.55 -20.10
N VAL A 215 -6.99 -18.05 -19.11
CA VAL A 215 -8.26 -18.64 -18.67
C VAL A 215 -9.40 -18.16 -19.57
N LEU A 216 -9.41 -16.86 -19.88
CA LEU A 216 -10.43 -16.21 -20.69
C LEU A 216 -9.82 -15.01 -21.43
N GLN A 217 -10.37 -14.66 -22.59
CA GLN A 217 -10.10 -13.37 -23.23
C GLN A 217 -11.40 -12.55 -23.29
N VAL A 218 -11.28 -11.27 -22.99
CA VAL A 218 -12.39 -10.28 -23.04
C VAL A 218 -11.95 -9.09 -23.88
N HIS A 219 -12.88 -8.28 -24.37
CA HIS A 219 -12.48 -6.97 -24.90
C HIS A 219 -11.92 -6.12 -23.75
N ALA A 220 -10.79 -5.43 -23.96
CA ALA A 220 -10.20 -4.59 -22.92
C ALA A 220 -11.19 -3.50 -22.44
N GLN A 221 -12.02 -2.97 -23.35
CA GLN A 221 -13.07 -2.01 -23.02
C GLN A 221 -14.18 -2.60 -22.13
N GLU A 222 -14.44 -3.91 -22.19
CA GLU A 222 -15.40 -4.57 -21.31
C GLU A 222 -14.93 -4.50 -19.85
N LEU A 223 -13.66 -4.88 -19.62
CA LEU A 223 -13.05 -4.75 -18.29
C LEU A 223 -12.99 -3.28 -17.85
N TRP A 224 -12.63 -2.37 -18.76
CA TRP A 224 -12.64 -0.93 -18.47
C TRP A 224 -14.02 -0.42 -18.03
N ARG A 225 -15.10 -0.81 -18.72
CA ARG A 225 -16.47 -0.47 -18.30
C ARG A 225 -16.79 -1.01 -16.91
N ALA A 226 -16.36 -2.23 -16.58
CA ALA A 226 -16.54 -2.81 -15.25
C ALA A 226 -15.80 -2.01 -14.16
N ILE A 227 -14.57 -1.57 -14.45
CA ILE A 227 -13.77 -0.70 -13.55
C ILE A 227 -14.51 0.61 -13.30
N VAL A 228 -14.92 1.31 -14.37
CA VAL A 228 -15.66 2.59 -14.27
C VAL A 228 -16.98 2.40 -13.53
N THR A 229 -17.70 1.31 -13.79
CA THR A 229 -18.96 1.00 -13.08
C THR A 229 -18.71 0.84 -11.58
N SER A 230 -17.67 0.11 -11.19
CA SER A 230 -17.31 -0.07 -9.78
C SER A 230 -16.95 1.27 -9.12
N GLN A 231 -16.22 2.15 -9.83
CA GLN A 231 -15.87 3.48 -9.37
C GLN A 231 -17.09 4.39 -9.21
N VAL A 232 -18.05 4.35 -10.14
CA VAL A 232 -19.30 5.10 -10.04
C VAL A 232 -20.12 4.63 -8.84
N GLU A 233 -20.18 3.32 -8.58
CA GLU A 233 -20.96 2.77 -7.47
C GLU A 233 -20.30 2.97 -6.09
N THR A 234 -18.97 2.92 -6.01
CA THR A 234 -18.25 2.79 -4.72
C THR A 234 -17.14 3.81 -4.49
N GLY A 235 -16.77 4.59 -5.50
CA GLY A 235 -15.58 5.46 -5.48
C GLY A 235 -14.26 4.71 -5.59
N THR A 236 -14.28 3.38 -5.80
CA THR A 236 -13.11 2.49 -5.87
C THR A 236 -13.28 1.51 -7.04
N PRO A 237 -12.21 0.88 -7.57
CA PRO A 237 -10.85 0.82 -7.05
C PRO A 237 -10.03 2.09 -7.29
N TYR A 238 -8.99 2.28 -6.46
CA TYR A 238 -7.90 3.21 -6.75
C TYR A 238 -7.21 2.85 -8.07
N MET A 239 -6.64 3.84 -8.74
CA MET A 239 -5.94 3.66 -10.01
C MET A 239 -4.47 4.04 -9.86
N LEU A 240 -3.59 3.06 -10.01
CA LEU A 240 -2.15 3.28 -9.97
C LEU A 240 -1.50 2.65 -11.19
N TYR A 241 -0.60 3.38 -11.84
CA TYR A 241 0.06 2.95 -13.07
C TYR A 241 1.40 2.29 -12.75
N LYS A 242 1.40 0.95 -12.75
CA LYS A 242 2.53 0.07 -12.39
C LYS A 242 3.84 0.54 -13.04
N ASP A 243 3.80 0.77 -14.34
CA ASP A 243 5.01 1.07 -15.11
C ASP A 243 5.52 2.48 -14.81
N ALA A 244 4.62 3.46 -14.64
CA ALA A 244 5.02 4.80 -14.23
C ALA A 244 5.63 4.82 -12.81
N CYS A 245 5.06 4.03 -11.88
CA CYS A 245 5.57 3.88 -10.53
C CYS A 245 6.96 3.24 -10.51
N ASN A 246 7.15 2.15 -11.25
CA ASN A 246 8.45 1.46 -11.32
C ASN A 246 9.52 2.28 -12.06
N ARG A 247 9.20 2.82 -13.23
CA ARG A 247 10.13 3.60 -14.08
C ARG A 247 10.73 4.81 -13.38
N LYS A 248 9.97 5.44 -12.48
CA LYS A 248 10.35 6.70 -11.81
C LYS A 248 10.74 6.52 -10.35
N SER A 249 10.81 5.28 -9.85
CA SER A 249 11.22 5.04 -8.48
C SER A 249 12.74 5.04 -8.35
N ASN A 250 13.25 5.70 -7.31
CA ASN A 250 14.65 5.57 -6.91
C ASN A 250 14.94 4.19 -6.29
N GLN A 251 13.91 3.39 -5.99
CA GLN A 251 14.02 2.01 -5.50
C GLN A 251 13.92 0.97 -6.62
N GLN A 252 13.88 1.36 -7.90
CA GLN A 252 13.79 0.41 -9.03
C GLN A 252 14.96 -0.60 -9.06
N ASN A 253 16.10 -0.23 -8.46
CA ASN A 253 17.27 -1.08 -8.30
C ASN A 253 17.06 -2.29 -7.37
N LEU A 254 15.99 -2.30 -6.57
CA LEU A 254 15.64 -3.40 -5.67
C LEU A 254 14.81 -4.50 -6.37
N GLY A 255 14.22 -4.17 -7.51
CA GLY A 255 13.30 -5.02 -8.27
C GLY A 255 11.94 -4.37 -8.48
N THR A 256 10.99 -5.14 -9.03
CA THR A 256 9.65 -4.65 -9.35
C THR A 256 8.84 -4.35 -8.10
N ILE A 257 8.38 -3.11 -7.98
CA ILE A 257 7.42 -2.64 -6.99
C ILE A 257 6.01 -3.10 -7.41
N ARG A 258 5.30 -3.72 -6.48
CA ARG A 258 4.06 -4.46 -6.75
C ARG A 258 2.78 -3.78 -6.25
N SER A 259 2.88 -2.74 -5.44
CA SER A 259 1.72 -2.04 -4.90
C SER A 259 2.10 -0.68 -4.36
N SER A 260 1.07 0.06 -3.92
CA SER A 260 1.21 1.21 -3.03
C SER A 260 0.66 0.88 -1.63
N ASN A 261 0.54 1.87 -0.76
CA ASN A 261 0.00 1.77 0.59
C ASN A 261 -1.53 1.95 0.60
N LEU A 262 -2.14 2.10 1.79
CA LEU A 262 -3.57 2.36 1.95
C LEU A 262 -4.05 3.61 1.19
N CYS A 263 -3.23 4.67 1.15
CA CYS A 263 -3.62 6.01 0.70
C CYS A 263 -3.05 6.39 -0.69
N THR A 264 -2.38 5.46 -1.37
CA THR A 264 -1.88 5.55 -2.76
C THR A 264 -0.68 6.47 -3.02
N GLU A 265 -0.12 7.10 -1.99
CA GLU A 265 0.98 8.06 -2.11
C GLU A 265 2.38 7.42 -2.00
N ILE A 266 2.49 6.24 -1.39
CA ILE A 266 3.78 5.60 -1.14
C ILE A 266 4.05 4.49 -2.15
N ILE A 267 5.19 4.58 -2.82
CA ILE A 267 5.66 3.61 -3.83
C ILE A 267 6.99 3.04 -3.36
N GLU A 268 6.93 1.98 -2.57
CA GLU A 268 8.09 1.33 -1.97
C GLU A 268 8.13 -0.15 -2.31
N TYR A 269 9.35 -0.68 -2.42
CA TYR A 269 9.61 -2.10 -2.67
C TYR A 269 9.15 -3.00 -1.52
N THR A 270 8.70 -4.21 -1.87
CA THR A 270 8.31 -5.25 -0.90
C THR A 270 8.81 -6.60 -1.39
N SER A 271 9.18 -7.47 -0.45
CA SER A 271 9.64 -8.83 -0.69
C SER A 271 9.13 -9.76 0.43
N PRO A 272 9.33 -11.10 0.35
CA PRO A 272 8.97 -11.99 1.44
C PRO A 272 9.66 -11.69 2.79
N ASP A 273 10.81 -11.00 2.77
CA ASP A 273 11.59 -10.58 3.96
C ASP A 273 11.53 -9.08 4.27
N GLU A 274 10.84 -8.29 3.44
CA GLU A 274 10.73 -6.83 3.57
C GLU A 274 9.28 -6.34 3.48
N ILE A 275 8.81 -5.73 4.56
CA ILE A 275 7.54 -4.99 4.61
C ILE A 275 7.89 -3.51 4.59
N ALA A 276 7.49 -2.79 3.56
CA ALA A 276 7.78 -1.36 3.44
C ALA A 276 6.99 -0.53 4.48
N VAL A 277 7.54 0.62 4.88
CA VAL A 277 7.09 1.38 6.07
C VAL A 277 7.08 2.88 5.77
N CYS A 278 5.92 3.50 5.96
CA CYS A 278 5.73 4.91 5.68
C CYS A 278 5.97 5.78 6.92
N ASN A 279 7.05 6.55 6.92
CA ASN A 279 7.40 7.51 7.98
C ASN A 279 6.97 8.92 7.55
N LEU A 280 5.86 9.43 8.09
CA LEU A 280 5.12 10.54 7.49
C LEU A 280 5.06 11.81 8.36
N ALA A 281 5.17 12.96 7.72
CA ALA A 281 4.84 14.26 8.29
C ALA A 281 4.28 15.19 7.19
N SER A 282 3.61 16.28 7.59
CA SER A 282 3.11 17.27 6.62
C SER A 282 3.51 18.68 7.00
N VAL A 283 3.95 19.43 5.99
CA VAL A 283 4.34 20.84 6.10
C VAL A 283 3.13 21.73 5.79
N ALA A 284 2.85 22.69 6.67
CA ALA A 284 1.73 23.61 6.51
C ALA A 284 2.10 24.73 5.53
N VAL A 285 1.93 24.48 4.22
CA VAL A 285 2.35 25.39 3.14
C VAL A 285 1.80 26.82 3.26
N ASN A 286 0.65 27.00 3.91
CA ASN A 286 0.08 28.33 4.16
C ASN A 286 0.93 29.21 5.10
N MET A 287 1.81 28.62 5.92
CA MET A 287 2.64 29.35 6.89
C MET A 287 3.79 30.13 6.23
N PHE A 288 4.08 29.87 4.96
CA PHE A 288 5.19 30.49 4.23
C PHE A 288 4.72 31.60 3.29
N VAL A 289 3.43 31.94 3.29
CA VAL A 289 2.93 33.13 2.59
C VAL A 289 3.36 34.36 3.39
N LYS A 290 4.11 35.27 2.74
CA LYS A 290 4.60 36.47 3.43
C LYS A 290 3.44 37.39 3.86
N PRO A 291 3.63 38.28 4.86
CA PRO A 291 2.57 39.15 5.36
C PRO A 291 1.92 40.03 4.29
N ASP A 292 2.66 40.37 3.24
CA ASP A 292 2.16 41.14 2.10
C ASP A 292 1.19 40.36 1.19
N ARG A 293 1.09 39.03 1.38
CA ARG A 293 0.31 38.07 0.57
C ARG A 293 0.66 38.10 -0.93
N LYS A 294 1.81 38.64 -1.28
CA LYS A 294 2.28 38.79 -2.67
C LYS A 294 3.44 37.86 -3.00
N SER A 295 4.12 37.34 -1.99
CA SER A 295 5.26 36.46 -2.18
C SER A 295 5.25 35.28 -1.20
N TYR A 296 6.03 34.26 -1.53
CA TYR A 296 6.15 33.01 -0.80
C TYR A 296 7.60 32.84 -0.31
N ASP A 297 7.78 32.41 0.93
CA ASP A 297 9.09 32.24 1.55
C ASP A 297 9.64 30.82 1.33
N PHE A 298 10.28 30.62 0.18
CA PHE A 298 10.87 29.34 -0.19
C PHE A 298 12.10 28.97 0.66
N GLU A 299 12.83 29.94 1.22
CA GLU A 299 13.99 29.65 2.07
C GLU A 299 13.56 29.16 3.46
N GLN A 300 12.50 29.75 4.03
CA GLN A 300 11.91 29.26 5.26
C GLN A 300 11.28 27.87 5.06
N LEU A 301 10.57 27.65 3.93
CA LEU A 301 10.05 26.32 3.58
C LEU A 301 11.16 25.27 3.53
N LYS A 302 12.24 25.55 2.79
CA LYS A 302 13.41 24.66 2.70
C LYS A 302 14.03 24.38 4.07
N THR A 303 14.10 25.37 4.94
CA THR A 303 14.63 25.23 6.31
C THR A 303 13.76 24.28 7.14
N VAL A 304 12.44 24.49 7.16
CA VAL A 304 11.49 23.62 7.87
C VAL A 304 11.50 22.21 7.29
N THR A 305 11.52 22.04 5.96
CA THR A 305 11.59 20.73 5.33
C THR A 305 12.84 19.96 5.75
N LYS A 306 14.01 20.59 5.85
CA LYS A 306 15.22 19.93 6.37
C LYS A 306 15.07 19.44 7.81
N VAL A 307 14.38 20.19 8.67
CA VAL A 307 14.07 19.75 10.05
C VAL A 307 13.16 18.53 10.01
N VAL A 308 12.07 18.57 9.23
CA VAL A 308 11.15 17.43 9.07
C VAL A 308 11.89 16.18 8.56
N THR A 309 12.74 16.32 7.54
CA THR A 309 13.57 15.22 7.02
C THR A 309 14.44 14.59 8.12
N LYS A 310 15.13 15.39 8.94
CA LYS A 310 15.95 14.88 10.06
C LYS A 310 15.09 14.19 11.12
N ASN A 311 13.92 14.73 11.41
CA ASN A 311 12.99 14.17 12.37
C ASN A 311 12.48 12.79 11.92
N LEU A 312 12.04 12.68 10.67
CA LEU A 312 11.60 11.41 10.08
C LEU A 312 12.73 10.39 10.02
N ASN A 313 13.96 10.82 9.72
CA ASN A 313 15.11 9.92 9.77
C ASN A 313 15.42 9.40 11.18
N LYS A 314 15.29 10.23 12.23
CA LYS A 314 15.40 9.77 13.63
C LYS A 314 14.26 8.83 14.01
N ILE A 315 13.04 9.08 13.51
CA ILE A 315 11.88 8.20 13.73
C ILE A 315 12.16 6.76 13.27
N ILE A 316 12.85 6.56 12.15
CA ILE A 316 13.22 5.21 11.66
C ILE A 316 13.97 4.42 12.74
N ASP A 317 14.87 5.07 13.48
CA ASP A 317 15.71 4.40 14.47
C ASP A 317 14.97 4.13 15.79
N VAL A 318 14.10 5.06 16.22
CA VAL A 318 13.39 4.96 17.50
C VAL A 318 12.05 4.24 17.41
N ASN A 319 11.55 3.97 16.19
CA ASN A 319 10.26 3.33 15.97
C ASN A 319 10.23 1.89 16.51
N TYR A 320 9.14 1.54 17.19
CA TYR A 320 8.80 0.16 17.49
C TYR A 320 8.12 -0.49 16.27
N TYR A 321 8.78 -1.49 15.68
CA TYR A 321 8.24 -2.22 14.54
C TYR A 321 7.39 -3.42 15.00
N PRO A 322 6.15 -3.56 14.51
CA PRO A 322 5.27 -4.66 14.93
C PRO A 322 5.72 -6.03 14.40
N VAL A 323 6.49 -6.04 13.31
CA VAL A 323 7.01 -7.26 12.65
C VAL A 323 8.47 -7.03 12.20
N PRO A 324 9.33 -8.06 12.24
CA PRO A 324 10.75 -7.91 11.94
C PRO A 324 11.03 -7.51 10.49
N GLU A 325 10.23 -7.98 9.52
CA GLU A 325 10.37 -7.63 8.10
C GLU A 325 10.19 -6.13 7.85
N ALA A 326 9.37 -5.45 8.68
CA ALA A 326 9.19 -4.00 8.62
C ALA A 326 10.44 -3.25 9.10
N LYS A 327 11.08 -3.75 10.17
CA LYS A 327 12.36 -3.21 10.64
C LYS A 327 13.45 -3.43 9.59
N ASN A 328 13.51 -4.61 8.98
CA ASN A 328 14.49 -4.94 7.95
C ASN A 328 14.42 -3.94 6.77
N SER A 329 13.23 -3.75 6.20
CA SER A 329 13.01 -2.79 5.10
C SER A 329 13.46 -1.38 5.48
N ASN A 330 12.92 -0.85 6.59
CA ASN A 330 13.12 0.55 6.94
C ASN A 330 14.59 0.85 7.30
N MET A 331 15.31 -0.12 7.90
CA MET A 331 16.74 0.04 8.20
C MET A 331 17.64 -0.09 6.96
N ARG A 332 17.22 -0.87 5.93
CA ARG A 332 17.97 -1.02 4.67
C ARG A 332 17.83 0.22 3.78
N HIS A 333 16.60 0.72 3.61
CA HIS A 333 16.29 1.69 2.55
C HIS A 333 15.97 3.09 3.07
N ARG A 334 15.63 3.20 4.36
CA ARG A 334 15.34 4.45 5.09
C ARG A 334 14.38 5.44 4.36
N PRO A 335 13.25 4.99 3.79
CA PRO A 335 12.32 5.88 3.11
C PRO A 335 11.60 6.80 4.11
N ILE A 336 11.26 8.00 3.65
CA ILE A 336 10.46 9.00 4.39
C ILE A 336 9.48 9.67 3.42
N GLY A 337 8.33 10.13 3.93
CA GLY A 337 7.25 10.75 3.15
C GLY A 337 6.79 12.09 3.71
#